data_AF-H1RZI7-F1
#
_entry.id   AF-H1RZI7-F1
#
_cell.length_a   1.000
_cell.length_b   1.000
_cell.length_c   1.000
_cell.angle_alpha   90.00
_cell.angle_beta   90.00
_cell.angle_gamma   90.00
#
_symmetry.space_group_name_H-M   'P 1'
#
loop_
_entity.id
_entity.type
_entity.pdbx_description
1 polymer ?
#
loop_
_entity_poly.entity_id
_entity_poly.type
_entity_poly.pdbx_seq_one_letter_code
_entity_poly.pdbx_strand_id
1 'polypeptide(L)' 'MAIDSRDRLFVAHASLGCVWVLSRRGEPEAILTSPAGATTTNLAFLSAVEAGQRRKVFVTESETGTILFADLDEAGLGA' A
#
# COMPACT_ATOMS: atom_id res chain seq x y z
N MET A 1 1.78 4.46 -6.66
CA MET A 1 1.96 5.16 -5.37
C MET A 1 0.62 5.72 -4.95
N ALA A 2 0.39 5.92 -3.65
CA ALA A 2 -0.82 6.55 -3.13
C ALA A 2 -0.56 7.17 -1.74
N ILE A 3 -1.47 8.00 -1.25
CA ILE A 3 -1.34 8.72 0.04
C ILE A 3 -2.54 8.38 0.95
N ASP A 4 -2.31 8.28 2.25
CA ASP A 4 -3.36 8.09 3.27
C ASP A 4 -3.77 9.37 4.00
N SER A 5 -4.77 9.29 4.89
CA SER A 5 -5.30 10.42 5.66
C SER A 5 -4.30 11.06 6.63
N ARG A 6 -3.11 10.46 6.83
CA ARG A 6 -2.01 11.00 7.63
C ARG A 6 -0.87 11.59 6.78
N ASP A 7 -1.11 11.81 5.48
CA ASP A 7 -0.10 12.27 4.51
C ASP A 7 1.09 11.30 4.38
N ARG A 8 0.90 10.00 4.67
CA ARG A 8 1.95 9.01 4.43
C ARG A 8 1.93 8.56 2.98
N LEU A 9 3.11 8.51 2.35
CA LEU A 9 3.27 8.08 0.96
C LEU A 9 3.60 6.58 0.90
N PHE A 10 2.78 5.85 0.16
CA PHE A 10 2.96 4.43 -0.12
C PHE A 10 3.58 4.27 -1.52
N VAL A 11 4.73 3.59 -1.60
CA VAL A 11 5.49 3.38 -2.85
C VAL A 11 5.74 1.88 -3.09
N ALA A 12 5.02 1.29 -4.04
CA ALA A 12 5.31 -0.06 -4.53
C ALA A 12 6.67 -0.08 -5.25
N HIS A 13 7.49 -1.09 -4.96
CA HIS A 13 8.82 -1.22 -5.52
C HIS A 13 8.94 -2.45 -6.42
N ALA A 14 9.16 -2.21 -7.72
CA ALA A 14 9.11 -3.25 -8.76
C ALA A 14 10.29 -4.25 -8.74
N SER A 15 11.20 -4.16 -7.76
CA SER A 15 12.36 -5.07 -7.65
C SER A 15 12.74 -5.45 -6.22
N LEU A 16 12.01 -4.95 -5.21
CA LEU A 16 12.26 -5.30 -3.80
C LEU A 16 11.12 -6.11 -3.19
N GLY A 17 10.04 -6.36 -3.95
CA GLY A 17 8.87 -7.08 -3.46
C GLY A 17 8.22 -6.40 -2.27
N CYS A 18 8.24 -5.07 -2.19
CA CYS A 18 7.72 -4.36 -1.04
C CYS A 18 7.08 -3.03 -1.39
N VAL A 19 6.22 -2.58 -0.48
CA VAL A 19 5.72 -1.21 -0.45
C VAL A 19 6.40 -0.47 0.70
N TRP A 20 7.06 0.63 0.38
CA TRP A 20 7.57 1.57 1.39
C TRP A 20 6.44 2.47 1.87
N VAL A 21 6.31 2.62 3.18
CA VAL A 21 5.44 3.61 3.81
C VAL A 21 6.32 4.71 4.36
N LEU A 22 6.22 5.91 3.78
CA LEU A 22 7.03 7.05 4.14
C LEU A 22 6.16 8.10 4.83
N SER A 23 6.68 8.74 5.87
CA SER A 23 6.04 9.87 6.54
C SER A 23 5.84 11.04 5.57
N ARG A 24 5.07 12.05 5.98
CA ARG A 24 4.95 13.33 5.24
C ARG A 24 6.30 14.01 4.97
N ARG A 25 7.35 13.69 5.75
CA ARG A 25 8.71 14.19 5.58
C ARG A 25 9.59 13.29 4.70
N GLY A 26 9.07 12.16 4.22
CA GLY A 26 9.83 11.18 3.44
C GLY A 26 10.64 10.19 4.27
N GLU A 27 10.43 10.14 5.59
CA GLU A 27 11.14 9.22 6.49
C GLU A 27 10.46 7.84 6.47
N PRO A 28 11.21 6.71 6.47
CA PRO A 28 10.60 5.39 6.51
C PRO A 28 9.83 5.14 7.82
N GLU A 29 8.55 4.82 7.72
CA GLU A 29 7.72 4.41 8.86
C GLU A 29 7.48 2.89 8.89
N ALA A 30 7.30 2.27 7.72
CA ALA A 30 7.09 0.83 7.60
C ALA A 30 7.48 0.30 6.21
N ILE A 31 7.63 -1.02 6.13
CA ILE A 31 7.81 -1.78 4.88
C ILE A 31 6.77 -2.88 4.87
N LEU A 32 5.92 -2.91 3.84
CA LEU A 32 4.97 -3.99 3.61
C LEU A 32 5.60 -4.97 2.60
N THR A 33 5.98 -6.15 3.06
CA THR A 33 6.65 -7.15 2.22
C THR A 33 5.64 -8.06 1.55
N SER A 34 5.81 -8.24 0.23
CA SER A 34 5.06 -9.21 -0.57
C SER A 34 5.42 -10.64 -0.13
N PRO A 35 4.42 -11.49 0.17
CA PRO A 35 4.65 -12.92 0.40
C PRO A 35 4.69 -13.72 -0.92
N ALA A 36 4.38 -13.10 -2.07
CA ALA A 36 4.15 -13.80 -3.33
C ALA A 36 5.30 -13.66 -4.35
N GLY A 37 5.98 -12.52 -4.39
CA GLY A 37 6.97 -12.23 -5.43
C GLY A 37 7.70 -10.90 -5.21
N ALA A 38 8.71 -10.63 -6.04
CA ALA A 38 9.64 -9.52 -5.88
C ALA A 38 9.24 -8.24 -6.65
N THR A 39 8.09 -8.25 -7.34
CA THR A 39 7.74 -7.22 -8.33
C THR A 39 6.40 -6.56 -7.98
N THR A 40 6.35 -5.82 -6.88
CA THR A 40 5.19 -4.98 -6.56
C THR A 40 5.21 -3.70 -7.41
N THR A 41 4.17 -3.44 -8.20
CA THR A 41 4.23 -2.37 -9.24
C THR A 41 3.19 -1.28 -9.08
N ASN A 42 2.01 -1.61 -8.55
CA ASN A 42 0.92 -0.67 -8.35
C ASN A 42 0.27 -0.88 -6.99
N LEU A 43 -0.40 0.15 -6.49
CA LEU A 43 -1.20 0.07 -5.27
C LEU A 43 -2.34 1.08 -5.29
N ALA A 44 -3.42 0.74 -4.59
CA ALA A 44 -4.58 1.60 -4.41
C ALA A 44 -5.26 1.32 -3.07
N PHE A 45 -5.98 2.31 -2.56
CA PHE A 45 -6.87 2.14 -1.40
C PHE A 45 -8.30 1.88 -1.87
N LEU A 46 -9.12 1.26 -1.03
CA LEU A 46 -10.56 1.22 -1.26
C LEU A 46 -11.15 2.63 -1.12
N SER A 47 -11.93 3.05 -2.11
CA SER A 47 -12.57 4.37 -2.16
C SER A 47 -13.74 4.50 -1.18
N ALA A 48 -14.41 3.40 -0.86
CA ALA A 48 -15.48 3.33 0.13
C ALA A 48 -15.11 2.33 1.21
N VAL A 49 -15.00 2.80 2.44
CA VAL A 49 -14.83 1.94 3.62
C VAL A 49 -16.09 2.11 4.45
N GLU A 50 -16.89 1.06 4.58
CA GLU A 50 -18.06 1.11 5.45
C GLU A 50 -17.64 1.32 6.92
N ALA A 51 -18.51 1.93 7.72
CA ALA A 51 -18.26 2.10 9.14
C ALA A 51 -18.05 0.73 9.81
N GLY A 52 -16.86 0.49 10.35
CA GLY A 52 -16.46 -0.79 10.95
C GLY A 52 -15.64 -1.71 10.06
N GLN A 53 -15.47 -1.39 8.77
CA GLN A 53 -14.59 -2.14 7.88
C GLN A 53 -13.13 -1.71 8.07
N ARG A 54 -12.20 -2.68 8.00
CA ARG A 54 -10.77 -2.40 8.09
C ARG A 54 -10.29 -1.65 6.86
N ARG A 55 -9.46 -0.63 7.08
CA ARG A 55 -8.82 0.13 6.02
C ARG A 55 -7.74 -0.75 5.41
N LYS A 56 -7.64 -0.76 4.08
CA LYS A 56 -6.73 -1.63 3.36
C LYS A 56 -6.07 -0.91 2.20
N VAL A 57 -4.82 -1.26 1.95
CA VAL A 57 -4.16 -1.04 0.67
C VAL A 57 -4.14 -2.33 -0.11
N PHE A 58 -4.45 -2.26 -1.40
CA PHE A 58 -4.33 -3.34 -2.35
C PHE A 58 -3.10 -3.09 -3.21
N VAL A 59 -2.33 -4.15 -3.47
CA VAL A 59 -1.05 -4.07 -4.17
C VAL A 59 -1.04 -5.10 -5.29
N THR A 60 -0.66 -4.66 -6.49
CA THR A 60 -0.39 -5.57 -7.61
C THR A 60 1.02 -6.12 -7.47
N GLU A 61 1.14 -7.43 -7.35
CA GLU A 61 2.39 -8.16 -7.52
C GLU A 61 2.41 -8.74 -8.94
N SER A 62 3.26 -8.19 -9.80
CA SER A 62 3.22 -8.43 -11.24
C SER A 62 4.00 -9.66 -11.69
N GLU A 63 4.93 -10.18 -10.90
CA GLU A 63 5.66 -11.41 -11.23
C GLU A 63 4.71 -12.62 -11.23
N THR A 64 3.84 -12.69 -10.23
CA THR A 64 2.87 -13.77 -10.04
C THR A 64 1.46 -13.42 -10.55
N GLY A 65 1.19 -12.15 -10.85
CA GLY A 65 -0.14 -11.68 -11.23
C GLY A 65 -1.14 -11.65 -10.08
N THR A 66 -0.67 -11.56 -8.82
CA THR A 66 -1.51 -11.61 -7.62
C THR A 66 -1.91 -10.22 -7.15
N ILE A 67 -3.14 -10.08 -6.65
CA ILE A 67 -3.56 -8.92 -5.86
C ILE A 67 -3.39 -9.22 -4.38
N LEU A 68 -2.46 -8.51 -3.74
CA LEU A 68 -2.17 -8.58 -2.31
C LEU A 68 -2.96 -7.49 -1.57
N PHE A 69 -3.10 -7.64 -0.26
CA PHE A 69 -3.64 -6.57 0.59
C PHE A 69 -2.95 -6.55 1.96
N ALA A 70 -2.96 -5.38 2.59
CA ALA A 70 -2.56 -5.21 3.99
C ALA A 70 -3.60 -4.36 4.73
N ASP A 71 -3.86 -4.70 5.99
CA ASP A 71 -4.66 -3.89 6.90
C ASP A 71 -3.88 -2.63 7.31
N LEU A 72 -4.58 -1.51 7.45
CA LEU A 72 -4.04 -0.22 7.84
C LEU A 72 -4.77 0.35 9.06
N ASP A 73 -4.07 1.21 9.78
CA ASP A 73 -4.62 2.07 10.84
C ASP A 73 -5.42 3.23 10.27
N GLU A 74 -5.04 3.74 9.09
CA GLU A 74 -5.63 4.91 8.44
C GLU A 74 -6.29 4.60 7.10
N ALA A 75 -7.21 5.48 6.68
CA ALA A 75 -7.86 5.38 5.38
C ALA A 75 -6.98 5.99 4.28
N GLY A 76 -7.07 5.45 3.07
CA GLY A 76 -6.51 6.11 1.90
C GLY A 76 -7.17 7.44 1.60
N LEU A 77 -6.43 8.39 1.05
CA LEU A 77 -7.03 9.50 0.33
C LEU A 77 -7.49 8.97 -1.03
N GLY A 78 -8.78 9.09 -1.31
CA GLY A 78 -9.32 8.84 -2.65
C GLY A 78 -8.72 9.84 -3.64
N ALA A 79 -8.44 9.37 -4.85
CA ALA A 79 -8.16 10.23 -5.99
C ALA A 79 -9.45 10.89 -6.49
#